data_AF-A0A7W8CT38-F1
#
_entry.id   AF-A0A7W8CT38-F1
#
_cell.length_a   1.000
_cell.length_b   1.000
_cell.length_c   1.000
_cell.angle_alpha   90.00
_cell.angle_beta   90.00
_cell.angle_gamma   90.00
#
_symmetry.space_group_name_H-M   'P 1'
#
loop_
_entity.id
_entity.type
_entity.pdbx_description
1 polymer ?
#
loop_
_entity_poly.entity_id
_entity_poly.type
_entity_poly.pdbx_seq_one_letter_code
_entity_poly.pdbx_strand_id
1 'polypeptide(L)'
;MGSVNSREFATEELCRKEAHKLIESKFKKGYREIEEEEEGVQTASMPEETFWELLALAHKKGEDWEEQLEWLVAKLSKRPVNDIIQFDFHFNQNYYRSYTSGLWAAAYIIMGGCSDDAFDYFRAWLLFLGKEPYEAAIRNPESVIPYLKEWDTDIFEFEDFLYTASLAFEEKTEMDQEAYLDLYWKLSGDDYEQPDMEFDWDEDDEEGLKKKFPVLWEVYGANPLG
;
A
#
# COMPACT_ATOMS: atom_id res chain seq x y z
N MET A 1 -28.52 -25.13 13.06
CA MET A 1 -29.37 -24.26 13.89
C MET A 1 -29.35 -24.77 15.33
N GLY A 2 -28.61 -24.11 16.21
CA GLY A 2 -28.58 -24.47 17.64
C GLY A 2 -29.81 -23.92 18.38
N SER A 3 -30.33 -24.63 19.37
CA SER A 3 -31.38 -24.10 20.25
C SER A 3 -30.75 -23.26 21.37
N VAL A 4 -31.26 -22.06 21.60
CA VAL A 4 -30.91 -21.25 22.78
C VAL A 4 -31.94 -21.51 23.89
N ASN A 5 -31.47 -21.81 25.10
CA ASN A 5 -32.30 -21.92 26.29
C ASN A 5 -31.82 -20.92 27.34
N SER A 6 -32.72 -20.07 27.85
CA SER A 6 -32.44 -19.11 28.91
C SER A 6 -33.10 -19.54 30.23
N ARG A 7 -32.48 -19.15 31.36
CA ARG A 7 -33.01 -19.41 32.70
C ARG A 7 -32.68 -18.25 33.63
N GLU A 8 -33.66 -17.83 34.42
CA GLU A 8 -33.51 -16.76 35.41
C GLU A 8 -33.18 -17.33 36.80
N PHE A 9 -32.41 -16.56 37.57
CA PHE A 9 -32.00 -16.90 38.94
C PHE A 9 -32.27 -15.73 39.87
N ALA A 10 -32.61 -16.02 41.13
CA ALA A 10 -32.95 -15.02 42.13
C ALA A 10 -31.76 -14.16 42.58
N THR A 11 -30.52 -14.65 42.41
CA THR A 11 -29.29 -13.93 42.76
C THR A 11 -28.17 -14.26 41.78
N GLU A 12 -27.23 -13.32 41.61
CA GLU A 12 -26.02 -13.49 40.79
C GLU A 12 -25.16 -14.67 41.28
N GLU A 13 -25.05 -14.85 42.60
CA GLU A 13 -24.29 -15.95 43.19
C GLU A 13 -24.86 -17.33 42.82
N LEU A 14 -26.19 -17.46 42.80
CA LEU A 14 -26.87 -18.68 42.35
C LEU A 14 -26.66 -18.91 40.86
N CYS A 15 -26.74 -17.86 40.04
CA CYS A 15 -26.46 -17.92 38.61
C CYS A 15 -25.06 -18.47 38.35
N ARG A 16 -24.03 -17.87 38.97
CA ARG A 16 -22.63 -18.29 38.83
C ARG A 16 -22.41 -19.73 39.28
N LYS A 17 -23.01 -20.13 40.40
CA LYS A 17 -22.88 -21.50 40.94
C LYS A 17 -23.49 -22.54 40.00
N GLU A 18 -24.64 -22.25 39.40
CA GLU A 18 -25.29 -23.15 38.44
C GLU A 18 -24.56 -23.17 37.10
N ALA A 19 -24.04 -22.03 36.63
CA ALA A 19 -23.18 -21.95 35.45
C ALA A 19 -21.92 -22.82 35.61
N HIS A 20 -21.22 -22.71 36.74
CA HIS A 20 -20.04 -23.54 37.03
C HIS A 20 -20.35 -25.03 37.00
N LYS A 21 -21.47 -25.47 37.60
CA LYS A 21 -21.88 -26.89 37.56
C LYS A 21 -22.12 -27.40 36.14
N LEU A 22 -22.72 -26.57 35.28
CA LEU A 22 -22.98 -26.93 33.89
C LEU A 22 -21.66 -27.08 33.12
N ILE A 23 -20.72 -26.15 33.33
CA ILE A 23 -19.37 -26.18 32.75
C ILE A 23 -18.62 -27.45 33.20
N GLU A 24 -18.58 -27.74 34.50
CA GLU A 24 -17.95 -28.97 35.04
C GLU A 24 -18.56 -30.26 34.48
N SER A 25 -19.89 -30.29 34.32
CA SER A 25 -20.59 -31.43 33.72
C SER A 25 -20.22 -31.65 32.25
N LYS A 26 -19.95 -30.56 31.51
CA LYS A 26 -19.47 -30.62 30.12
C LYS A 26 -18.03 -31.10 30.06
N PHE A 27 -17.13 -30.61 30.92
CA PHE A 27 -15.76 -31.11 31.01
C PHE A 27 -15.69 -32.62 31.28
N LYS A 28 -16.52 -33.13 32.21
CA LYS A 28 -16.63 -34.58 32.47
C LYS A 28 -17.12 -35.40 31.28
N LYS A 29 -17.83 -34.78 30.33
CA LYS A 29 -18.31 -35.41 29.08
C LYS A 29 -17.30 -35.31 27.94
N GLY A 30 -16.08 -34.85 28.22
CA GLY A 30 -15.00 -34.72 27.24
C GLY A 30 -15.05 -33.44 26.41
N TYR A 31 -15.95 -32.51 26.73
CA TYR A 31 -15.85 -31.16 26.18
C TYR A 31 -14.57 -30.51 26.73
N ARG A 32 -13.90 -29.74 25.88
CA ARG A 32 -12.75 -28.93 26.28
C ARG A 32 -13.12 -27.48 26.10
N GLU A 33 -12.52 -26.63 26.91
CA GLU A 33 -12.53 -25.20 26.69
C GLU A 33 -11.78 -25.01 25.37
N ILE A 34 -12.53 -24.59 24.37
CA ILE A 34 -11.91 -23.87 23.27
C ILE A 34 -11.65 -22.53 23.95
N GLU A 35 -10.38 -22.13 24.07
CA GLU A 35 -10.12 -20.71 24.24
C GLU A 35 -10.93 -20.08 23.11
N GLU A 36 -11.94 -19.26 23.46
CA GLU A 36 -12.28 -18.20 22.55
C GLU A 36 -10.94 -17.49 22.37
N GLU A 37 -10.17 -17.92 21.35
CA GLU A 37 -9.56 -16.95 20.48
C GLU A 37 -10.70 -15.97 20.30
N GLU A 38 -10.61 -14.83 21.01
CA GLU A 38 -11.08 -13.60 20.42
C GLU A 38 -10.80 -13.75 18.92
N GLU A 39 -11.68 -13.30 18.06
CA GLU A 39 -11.24 -12.96 16.72
C GLU A 39 -10.18 -11.84 16.81
N GLY A 40 -9.08 -12.00 17.57
CA GLY A 40 -7.74 -11.86 17.08
C GLY A 40 -7.69 -12.55 15.73
N VAL A 41 -8.15 -11.79 14.73
CA VAL A 41 -7.36 -11.48 13.55
C VAL A 41 -5.95 -11.95 13.85
N GLN A 42 -5.61 -13.13 13.35
CA GLN A 42 -4.21 -13.48 13.26
C GLN A 42 -3.58 -12.28 12.57
N THR A 43 -2.84 -11.48 13.34
CA THR A 43 -2.12 -10.30 12.89
C THR A 43 -0.93 -10.81 12.07
N ALA A 44 -1.21 -11.61 11.05
CA ALA A 44 -0.37 -11.68 9.88
C ALA A 44 -0.38 -10.26 9.33
N SER A 45 0.58 -9.48 9.81
CA SER A 45 1.01 -8.22 9.24
C SER A 45 2.03 -8.64 8.20
N MET A 46 1.71 -8.40 6.94
CA MET A 46 2.67 -8.51 5.85
C MET A 46 3.94 -7.74 6.22
N PRO A 47 5.12 -8.38 6.32
CA PRO A 47 6.38 -7.66 6.49
C PRO A 47 6.68 -6.79 5.26
N GLU A 48 7.43 -5.71 5.43
CA GLU A 48 7.80 -4.82 4.33
C GLU A 48 8.58 -5.58 3.25
N GLU A 49 9.40 -6.56 3.62
CA GLU A 49 10.10 -7.43 2.66
C GLU A 49 9.13 -8.19 1.76
N THR A 50 8.00 -8.66 2.30
CA THR A 50 6.97 -9.35 1.50
C THR A 50 6.26 -8.40 0.54
N PHE A 51 6.07 -7.13 0.92
CA PHE A 51 5.57 -6.09 0.03
C PHE A 51 6.49 -5.94 -1.19
N TRP A 52 7.80 -5.75 -0.96
CA TRP A 52 8.78 -5.63 -2.04
C TRP A 52 8.91 -6.90 -2.90
N GLU A 53 8.82 -8.07 -2.28
CA GLU A 53 8.79 -9.36 -3.01
C GLU A 53 7.57 -9.49 -3.92
N LEU A 54 6.40 -8.97 -3.50
CA LEU A 54 5.19 -8.99 -4.33
C LEU A 54 5.35 -8.11 -5.57
N LEU A 55 5.92 -6.90 -5.44
CA LEU A 55 6.21 -6.04 -6.59
C LEU A 55 7.21 -6.70 -7.54
N ALA A 56 8.30 -7.27 -6.99
CA ALA A 56 9.30 -7.99 -7.80
C ALA A 56 8.75 -9.25 -8.49
N LEU A 57 7.67 -9.85 -7.96
CA LEU A 57 6.94 -10.92 -8.62
C LEU A 57 5.99 -10.38 -9.68
N ALA A 58 5.29 -9.28 -9.42
CA ALA A 58 4.38 -8.62 -10.37
C ALA A 58 5.12 -8.28 -11.66
N HIS A 59 6.31 -7.70 -11.59
CA HIS A 59 7.20 -7.43 -12.75
C HIS A 59 7.48 -8.63 -13.66
N LYS A 60 7.25 -9.86 -13.20
CA LYS A 60 7.49 -11.09 -13.96
C LYS A 60 6.18 -11.71 -14.47
N LYS A 61 5.06 -10.98 -14.37
CA LYS A 61 3.70 -11.49 -14.52
C LYS A 61 2.85 -10.56 -15.39
N GLY A 62 3.19 -10.49 -16.66
CA GLY A 62 2.49 -9.70 -17.67
C GLY A 62 3.47 -9.35 -18.79
N GLU A 63 2.95 -8.93 -19.93
CA GLU A 63 3.75 -8.37 -21.03
C GLU A 63 3.98 -6.86 -20.86
N ASP A 64 3.02 -6.17 -20.23
CA ASP A 64 3.04 -4.74 -19.91
C ASP A 64 2.70 -4.51 -18.43
N TRP A 65 2.67 -3.25 -18.01
CA TRP A 65 2.44 -2.88 -16.62
C TRP A 65 0.98 -3.09 -16.19
N GLU A 66 0.01 -2.93 -17.09
CA GLU A 66 -1.42 -3.14 -16.81
C GLU A 66 -1.65 -4.60 -16.40
N GLU A 67 -1.16 -5.55 -17.19
CA GLU A 67 -1.25 -6.99 -16.88
C GLU A 67 -0.54 -7.34 -15.56
N GLN A 68 0.57 -6.65 -15.24
CA GLN A 68 1.31 -6.86 -13.99
C GLN A 68 0.53 -6.36 -12.76
N LEU A 69 -0.17 -5.23 -12.88
CA LEU A 69 -1.05 -4.70 -11.85
C LEU A 69 -2.29 -5.58 -11.69
N GLU A 70 -2.92 -6.02 -12.78
CA GLU A 70 -4.03 -6.99 -12.73
C GLU A 70 -3.60 -8.28 -11.99
N TRP A 71 -2.40 -8.79 -12.28
CA TRP A 71 -1.88 -9.95 -11.57
C TRP A 71 -1.68 -9.67 -10.08
N LEU A 72 -1.17 -8.49 -9.72
CA LEU A 72 -0.93 -8.08 -8.34
C LEU A 72 -2.25 -7.98 -7.57
N VAL A 73 -3.28 -7.36 -8.14
CA VAL A 73 -4.65 -7.28 -7.59
C VAL A 73 -5.20 -8.69 -7.34
N ALA A 74 -5.19 -9.56 -8.37
CA ALA A 74 -5.68 -10.93 -8.27
C ALA A 74 -4.85 -11.82 -7.32
N LYS A 75 -3.62 -11.43 -7.00
CA LYS A 75 -2.76 -12.08 -6.01
C LYS A 75 -3.08 -11.61 -4.60
N LEU A 76 -3.31 -10.31 -4.41
CA LEU A 76 -3.68 -9.69 -3.15
C LEU A 76 -5.10 -10.08 -2.71
N SER A 77 -6.08 -10.18 -3.63
CA SER A 77 -7.47 -10.55 -3.32
C SER A 77 -7.59 -11.94 -2.63
N LYS A 78 -6.62 -12.82 -2.89
CA LYS A 78 -6.51 -14.16 -2.30
C LYS A 78 -5.86 -14.18 -0.91
N ARG A 79 -5.30 -13.06 -0.43
CA ARG A 79 -4.71 -12.93 0.91
C ARG A 79 -5.77 -12.55 1.95
N PRO A 80 -5.48 -12.67 3.26
CA PRO A 80 -6.33 -12.11 4.31
C PRO A 80 -6.53 -10.60 4.12
N VAL A 81 -7.66 -10.06 4.56
CA VAL A 81 -7.94 -8.62 4.45
C VAL A 81 -6.86 -7.79 5.16
N ASN A 82 -6.38 -8.23 6.32
CA ASN A 82 -5.30 -7.57 7.04
C ASN A 82 -4.00 -7.47 6.23
N ASP A 83 -3.69 -8.47 5.40
CA ASP A 83 -2.53 -8.44 4.50
C ASP A 83 -2.72 -7.39 3.39
N ILE A 84 -3.95 -7.20 2.89
CA ILE A 84 -4.26 -6.18 1.87
C ILE A 84 -4.07 -4.78 2.47
N ILE A 85 -4.62 -4.54 3.67
CA ILE A 85 -4.42 -3.26 4.38
C ILE A 85 -2.94 -3.02 4.68
N GLN A 86 -2.21 -4.04 5.11
CA GLN A 86 -0.79 -3.90 5.42
C GLN A 86 0.06 -3.68 4.16
N PHE A 87 -0.30 -4.28 3.02
CA PHE A 87 0.30 -3.98 1.73
C PHE A 87 0.14 -2.49 1.41
N ASP A 88 -1.07 -1.96 1.54
CA ASP A 88 -1.35 -0.56 1.25
C ASP A 88 -0.64 0.38 2.23
N PHE A 89 -0.55 0.01 3.51
CA PHE A 89 0.25 0.75 4.47
C PHE A 89 1.71 0.85 4.02
N HIS A 90 2.35 -0.26 3.61
CA HIS A 90 3.75 -0.23 3.13
C HIS A 90 3.90 0.59 1.85
N PHE A 91 2.92 0.50 0.95
CA PHE A 91 2.84 1.38 -0.21
C PHE A 91 2.82 2.84 0.22
N ASN A 92 1.86 3.24 1.06
CA ASN A 92 1.65 4.60 1.53
C ASN A 92 2.88 5.16 2.27
N GLN A 93 3.48 4.41 3.19
CA GLN A 93 4.69 4.85 3.89
C GLN A 93 5.85 5.18 2.94
N ASN A 94 6.03 4.38 1.87
CA ASN A 94 7.04 4.67 0.85
C ASN A 94 6.56 5.78 -0.11
N TYR A 95 5.29 5.83 -0.45
CA TYR A 95 4.72 6.89 -1.25
C TYR A 95 4.94 8.27 -0.60
N TYR A 96 4.66 8.39 0.69
CA TYR A 96 4.87 9.60 1.49
C TYR A 96 6.34 10.02 1.53
N ARG A 97 7.26 9.06 1.76
CA ARG A 97 8.70 9.33 1.76
C ARG A 97 9.23 9.83 0.42
N SER A 98 8.55 9.54 -0.69
CA SER A 98 8.93 9.99 -2.02
C SER A 98 8.43 11.39 -2.38
N TYR A 99 7.57 12.00 -1.56
CA TYR A 99 7.09 13.37 -1.75
C TYR A 99 8.19 14.38 -1.41
N THR A 100 9.13 14.56 -2.34
CA THR A 100 10.32 15.40 -2.15
C THR A 100 10.50 16.36 -3.34
N SER A 101 11.00 17.57 -3.04
CA SER A 101 11.27 18.58 -4.07
C SER A 101 12.23 18.08 -5.15
N GLY A 102 13.23 17.27 -4.78
CA GLY A 102 14.21 16.72 -5.73
C GLY A 102 13.61 15.70 -6.70
N LEU A 103 12.72 14.82 -6.24
CA LEU A 103 12.03 13.89 -7.13
C LEU A 103 11.04 14.63 -8.04
N TRP A 104 10.40 15.69 -7.55
CA TRP A 104 9.55 16.53 -8.39
C TRP A 104 10.36 17.19 -9.49
N ALA A 105 11.54 17.75 -9.18
CA ALA A 105 12.43 18.32 -10.19
C ALA A 105 12.79 17.30 -11.27
N ALA A 106 13.09 16.06 -10.86
CA ALA A 106 13.40 15.00 -11.79
C ALA A 106 12.20 14.69 -12.70
N ALA A 107 11.01 14.51 -12.12
CA ALA A 107 9.77 14.30 -12.85
C ALA A 107 9.52 15.46 -13.84
N TYR A 108 9.66 16.71 -13.40
CA TYR A 108 9.54 17.92 -14.22
C TYR A 108 10.50 17.93 -15.41
N ILE A 109 11.79 17.66 -15.20
CA ILE A 109 12.79 17.64 -16.28
C ILE A 109 12.51 16.50 -17.27
N ILE A 110 12.17 15.32 -16.76
CA ILE A 110 11.91 14.12 -17.59
C ILE A 110 10.69 14.33 -18.46
N MET A 111 9.63 14.94 -17.91
CA MET A 111 8.33 15.08 -18.54
C MET A 111 8.11 16.43 -19.23
N GLY A 112 9.04 17.39 -19.08
CA GLY A 112 8.92 18.72 -19.68
C GLY A 112 7.88 19.61 -18.99
N GLY A 113 7.62 19.33 -17.72
CA GLY A 113 6.50 19.85 -16.93
C GLY A 113 6.02 18.78 -15.96
N CYS A 114 5.39 19.17 -14.85
CA CYS A 114 4.84 18.21 -13.90
C CYS A 114 3.72 18.82 -13.07
N SER A 115 2.49 18.33 -13.26
CA SER A 115 1.37 18.58 -12.34
C SER A 115 1.49 17.71 -11.09
N ASP A 116 0.62 17.96 -10.10
CA ASP A 116 0.47 17.09 -8.93
C ASP A 116 0.19 15.63 -9.36
N ASP A 117 -0.80 15.41 -10.24
CA ASP A 117 -1.16 14.08 -10.72
C ASP A 117 -0.01 13.38 -11.45
N ALA A 118 0.71 14.10 -12.31
CA ALA A 118 1.87 13.56 -13.00
C ALA A 118 2.99 13.19 -12.01
N PHE A 119 3.14 13.95 -10.93
CA PHE A 119 4.12 13.63 -9.89
C PHE A 119 3.70 12.39 -9.09
N ASP A 120 2.41 12.24 -8.82
CA ASP A 120 1.84 11.07 -8.16
C ASP A 120 2.11 9.79 -8.95
N TYR A 121 1.87 9.82 -10.26
CA TYR A 121 2.11 8.67 -11.14
C TYR A 121 3.60 8.35 -11.28
N PHE A 122 4.45 9.38 -11.38
CA PHE A 122 5.91 9.20 -11.39
C PHE A 122 6.40 8.51 -10.11
N ARG A 123 5.88 8.90 -8.94
CA ARG A 123 6.24 8.28 -7.65
C ARG A 123 5.72 6.85 -7.53
N ALA A 124 4.49 6.60 -7.98
CA ALA A 124 3.90 5.28 -8.03
C ALA A 124 4.73 4.33 -8.91
N TRP A 125 5.11 4.79 -10.11
CA TRP A 125 5.97 4.07 -11.03
C TRP A 125 7.35 3.76 -10.41
N LEU A 126 8.00 4.78 -9.83
CA LEU A 126 9.31 4.63 -9.19
C LEU A 126 9.27 3.58 -8.06
N LEU A 127 8.19 3.57 -7.28
CA LEU A 127 7.98 2.59 -6.22
C LEU A 127 7.79 1.20 -6.82
N PHE A 128 7.00 1.09 -7.89
CA PHE A 128 6.73 -0.17 -8.57
C PHE A 128 8.01 -0.82 -9.09
N LEU A 129 9.00 -0.07 -9.60
CA LEU A 129 10.32 -0.58 -10.00
C LEU A 129 11.02 -1.44 -8.91
N GLY A 130 10.66 -1.23 -7.65
CA GLY A 130 11.12 -2.01 -6.51
C GLY A 130 12.11 -1.27 -5.63
N LYS A 131 12.53 -1.94 -4.55
CA LYS A 131 13.24 -1.33 -3.43
C LYS A 131 14.54 -0.63 -3.83
N GLU A 132 15.39 -1.31 -4.60
CA GLU A 132 16.72 -0.78 -4.95
C GLU A 132 16.65 0.47 -5.84
N PRO A 133 15.91 0.48 -6.97
CA PRO A 133 15.69 1.69 -7.77
C PRO A 133 15.06 2.83 -6.95
N TYR A 134 14.01 2.53 -6.19
CA TYR A 134 13.29 3.49 -5.37
C TYR A 134 14.22 4.17 -4.36
N GLU A 135 14.95 3.39 -3.55
CA GLU A 135 15.85 3.95 -2.53
C GLU A 135 17.02 4.73 -3.14
N ALA A 136 17.51 4.31 -4.32
CA ALA A 136 18.55 5.06 -5.03
C ALA A 136 18.03 6.45 -5.44
N ALA A 137 16.82 6.53 -5.99
CA ALA A 137 16.22 7.76 -6.45
C ALA A 137 15.87 8.72 -5.30
N ILE A 138 15.44 8.18 -4.15
CA ILE A 138 15.24 8.97 -2.92
C ILE A 138 16.53 9.66 -2.47
N ARG A 139 17.69 9.00 -2.62
CA ARG A 139 19.00 9.58 -2.27
C ARG A 139 19.56 10.50 -3.35
N ASN A 140 19.30 10.17 -4.61
CA ASN A 140 19.76 10.91 -5.77
C ASN A 140 18.73 10.79 -6.90
N PRO A 141 17.88 11.81 -7.14
CA PRO A 141 16.84 11.77 -8.16
C PRO A 141 17.35 11.42 -9.57
N GLU A 142 18.61 11.75 -9.88
CA GLU A 142 19.21 11.42 -11.19
C GLU A 142 19.45 9.92 -11.40
N SER A 143 19.40 9.10 -10.34
CA SER A 143 19.58 7.65 -10.48
C SER A 143 18.42 6.95 -11.18
N VAL A 144 17.35 7.67 -11.50
CA VAL A 144 16.17 7.14 -12.22
C VAL A 144 16.45 6.91 -13.71
N ILE A 145 17.45 7.59 -14.28
CA ILE A 145 17.78 7.59 -15.72
C ILE A 145 17.89 6.18 -16.35
N PRO A 146 18.55 5.18 -15.71
CA PRO A 146 18.67 3.85 -16.29
C PRO A 146 17.33 3.14 -16.52
N TYR A 147 16.29 3.50 -15.76
CA TYR A 147 14.99 2.82 -15.76
C TYR A 147 13.98 3.46 -16.73
N LEU A 148 14.21 4.70 -17.15
CA LEU A 148 13.33 5.44 -18.06
C LEU A 148 13.26 4.87 -19.48
N LYS A 149 14.19 3.98 -19.86
CA LYS A 149 14.19 3.36 -21.20
C LYS A 149 13.22 2.18 -21.32
N GLU A 150 12.82 1.61 -20.19
CA GLU A 150 11.94 0.44 -20.14
C GLU A 150 10.45 0.84 -20.15
N TRP A 151 10.16 2.09 -19.82
CA TRP A 151 8.80 2.65 -19.69
C TRP A 151 8.68 3.86 -20.62
N ASP A 152 8.41 3.60 -21.89
CA ASP A 152 8.10 4.65 -22.88
C ASP A 152 6.69 5.18 -22.61
N THR A 153 6.54 6.51 -22.47
CA THR A 153 5.29 7.29 -22.26
C THR A 153 4.28 6.85 -21.18
N ASP A 154 4.35 5.64 -20.63
CA ASP A 154 3.34 5.06 -19.75
C ASP A 154 3.45 5.56 -18.30
N ILE A 155 4.52 6.29 -17.97
CA ILE A 155 4.68 6.94 -16.65
C ILE A 155 3.51 7.89 -16.37
N PHE A 156 2.94 8.50 -17.41
CA PHE A 156 1.82 9.44 -17.31
C PHE A 156 0.48 8.77 -17.02
N GLU A 157 0.39 7.44 -17.10
CA GLU A 157 -0.88 6.70 -16.97
C GLU A 157 -0.84 5.72 -15.79
N PHE A 158 0.21 5.75 -14.95
CA PHE A 158 0.42 4.80 -13.87
C PHE A 158 -0.43 5.03 -12.60
N GLU A 159 -1.64 5.55 -12.80
CA GLU A 159 -2.64 5.85 -11.77
C GLU A 159 -3.15 4.57 -11.08
N ASP A 160 -3.38 3.50 -11.84
CA ASP A 160 -4.02 2.27 -11.35
C ASP A 160 -3.27 1.61 -10.18
N PHE A 161 -1.94 1.82 -10.10
CA PHE A 161 -1.16 1.29 -8.98
C PHE A 161 -1.59 1.89 -7.64
N LEU A 162 -2.02 3.16 -7.62
CA LEU A 162 -2.52 3.86 -6.43
C LEU A 162 -3.76 3.18 -5.83
N TYR A 163 -4.52 2.44 -6.64
CA TYR A 163 -5.77 1.79 -6.23
C TYR A 163 -5.67 0.27 -6.06
N THR A 164 -4.48 -0.30 -6.24
CA THR A 164 -4.26 -1.76 -6.28
C THR A 164 -4.80 -2.48 -5.03
N ALA A 165 -4.60 -1.90 -3.83
CA ALA A 165 -5.06 -2.52 -2.60
C ALA A 165 -6.59 -2.41 -2.42
N SER A 166 -7.19 -1.25 -2.74
CA SER A 166 -8.63 -1.08 -2.71
C SER A 166 -9.35 -1.97 -3.72
N LEU A 167 -8.79 -2.13 -4.93
CA LEU A 167 -9.32 -3.03 -5.96
C LEU A 167 -9.25 -4.49 -5.51
N ALA A 168 -8.14 -4.90 -4.90
CA ALA A 168 -7.99 -6.26 -4.35
C ALA A 168 -8.98 -6.53 -3.19
N PHE A 169 -9.26 -5.51 -2.38
CA PHE A 169 -10.26 -5.60 -1.32
C PHE A 169 -11.69 -5.71 -1.89
N GLU A 170 -12.03 -4.89 -2.87
CA GLU A 170 -13.33 -4.95 -3.55
C GLU A 170 -13.54 -6.31 -4.22
N GLU A 171 -12.56 -6.82 -4.99
CA GLU A 171 -12.63 -8.15 -5.61
C GLU A 171 -12.85 -9.27 -4.57
N LYS A 172 -12.24 -9.12 -3.40
CA LYS A 172 -12.32 -10.12 -2.32
C LYS A 172 -13.66 -10.10 -1.59
N THR A 173 -14.20 -8.91 -1.34
CA THR A 173 -15.26 -8.70 -0.35
C THR A 173 -16.58 -8.24 -0.96
N GLU A 174 -16.58 -7.78 -2.21
CA GLU A 174 -17.68 -7.09 -2.87
C GLU A 174 -18.13 -5.81 -2.13
N MET A 175 -17.27 -5.28 -1.23
CA MET A 175 -17.52 -4.04 -0.50
C MET A 175 -16.86 -2.86 -1.21
N ASP A 176 -17.46 -1.69 -1.03
CA ASP A 176 -17.03 -0.46 -1.72
C ASP A 176 -15.79 0.19 -1.08
N GLN A 177 -15.35 1.28 -1.72
CA GLN A 177 -14.20 2.08 -1.29
C GLN A 177 -14.40 2.71 0.10
N GLU A 178 -15.63 3.06 0.48
CA GLU A 178 -15.90 3.64 1.81
C GLU A 178 -15.61 2.61 2.91
N ALA A 179 -16.07 1.37 2.72
CA ALA A 179 -15.75 0.28 3.64
C ALA A 179 -14.25 -0.05 3.68
N TYR A 180 -13.58 0.01 2.53
CA TYR A 180 -12.12 -0.15 2.47
C TYR A 180 -11.40 0.90 3.33
N LEU A 181 -11.72 2.18 3.13
CA LEU A 181 -11.08 3.29 3.83
C LEU A 181 -11.34 3.23 5.34
N ASP A 182 -12.57 2.92 5.76
CA ASP A 182 -12.90 2.74 7.18
C ASP A 182 -12.04 1.64 7.82
N LEU A 183 -11.80 0.55 7.10
CA LEU A 183 -10.95 -0.53 7.59
C LEU A 183 -9.46 -0.18 7.56
N TYR A 184 -8.99 0.50 6.52
CA TYR A 184 -7.61 0.99 6.42
C TYR A 184 -7.26 1.80 7.65
N TRP A 185 -8.01 2.87 7.93
CA TRP A 185 -7.72 3.76 9.07
C TRP A 185 -7.84 3.07 10.43
N LYS A 186 -8.68 2.04 10.56
CA LYS A 186 -8.81 1.26 11.80
C LYS A 186 -7.62 0.33 12.06
N LEU A 187 -7.00 -0.20 11.00
CA LEU A 187 -6.02 -1.29 11.11
C LEU A 187 -4.59 -0.87 10.80
N SER A 188 -4.38 0.11 9.93
CA SER A 188 -3.05 0.49 9.45
C SER A 188 -2.23 1.24 10.50
N GLY A 189 -2.91 2.00 11.37
CA GLY A 189 -2.26 2.93 12.29
C GLY A 189 -1.55 4.09 11.56
N ASP A 190 -1.91 4.34 10.30
CA ASP A 190 -1.39 5.44 9.50
C ASP A 190 -1.89 6.78 10.07
N ASP A 191 -0.94 7.70 10.27
CA ASP A 191 -1.15 9.04 10.80
C ASP A 191 -0.55 10.11 9.90
N TYR A 192 -0.29 9.79 8.63
CA TYR A 192 0.35 10.71 7.71
C TYR A 192 -0.47 11.99 7.48
N GLU A 193 0.22 13.10 7.64
CA GLU A 193 -0.23 14.42 7.22
C GLU A 193 0.73 14.90 6.13
N GLN A 194 0.19 15.21 4.94
CA GLN A 194 1.00 15.69 3.83
C GLN A 194 1.66 17.03 4.19
N PRO A 195 3.00 17.11 4.18
CA PRO A 195 3.68 18.35 4.50
C PRO A 195 3.58 19.34 3.34
N ASP A 196 3.60 20.64 3.67
CA ASP A 196 3.85 21.67 2.67
C ASP A 196 5.23 21.46 2.05
N MET A 197 5.28 21.40 0.71
CA MET A 197 6.54 21.26 -0.01
C MET A 197 7.18 22.63 -0.27
N GLU A 198 8.41 22.82 0.22
CA GLU A 198 9.26 23.93 -0.18
C GLU A 198 10.14 23.51 -1.36
N PHE A 199 10.03 24.23 -2.49
CA PHE A 199 10.86 23.98 -3.66
C PHE A 199 12.21 24.66 -3.54
N ASP A 200 13.26 23.91 -3.84
CA ASP A 200 14.64 24.40 -3.86
C ASP A 200 15.21 24.53 -5.29
N TRP A 201 14.29 24.65 -6.25
CA TRP A 201 14.46 24.89 -7.68
C TRP A 201 13.25 25.72 -8.19
N ASP A 202 13.38 26.28 -9.39
CA ASP A 202 12.36 27.12 -10.03
C ASP A 202 12.17 26.64 -11.48
N GLU A 203 10.92 26.55 -11.92
CA GLU A 203 10.55 26.12 -13.28
C GLU A 203 11.05 27.09 -14.36
N ASP A 204 11.16 28.38 -14.03
CA ASP A 204 11.65 29.41 -14.95
C ASP A 204 13.20 29.54 -14.92
N ASP A 205 13.90 28.82 -14.03
CA ASP A 205 15.38 28.84 -13.89
C ASP A 205 16.04 27.58 -14.47
N GLU A 206 16.03 27.47 -15.81
CA GLU A 206 16.67 26.36 -16.53
C GLU A 206 18.15 26.17 -16.17
N GLU A 207 18.91 27.27 -15.99
CA GLU A 207 20.33 27.19 -15.63
C GLU A 207 20.53 26.70 -14.18
N GLY A 208 19.60 27.05 -13.28
CA GLY A 208 19.51 26.47 -11.94
C GLY A 208 19.24 24.97 -11.97
N LEU A 209 18.23 24.53 -12.73
CA LEU A 209 17.89 23.12 -12.90
C LEU A 209 19.06 22.33 -13.49
N LYS A 210 19.68 22.84 -14.56
CA LYS A 210 20.87 22.25 -15.18
C LYS A 210 22.06 22.14 -14.23
N LYS A 211 22.26 23.12 -13.34
CA LYS A 211 23.34 23.07 -12.35
C LYS A 211 23.06 22.05 -11.26
N LYS A 212 21.79 21.89 -10.86
CA LYS A 212 21.35 21.04 -9.77
C LYS A 212 21.21 19.57 -10.19
N PHE A 213 20.73 19.33 -11.40
CA PHE A 213 20.49 18.01 -12.00
C PHE A 213 21.19 17.89 -13.37
N PRO A 214 22.53 17.96 -13.41
CA PRO A 214 23.27 18.08 -14.67
C PRO A 214 23.12 16.88 -15.60
N VAL A 215 23.00 15.66 -15.05
CA VAL A 215 22.88 14.43 -15.83
C VAL A 215 21.46 14.28 -16.37
N LEU A 216 20.44 14.56 -15.56
CA LEU A 216 19.05 14.59 -16.03
C LEU A 216 18.86 15.63 -17.11
N TRP A 217 19.38 16.84 -16.90
CA TRP A 217 19.26 17.93 -17.86
C TRP A 217 19.96 17.62 -19.18
N GLU A 218 21.14 16.99 -19.14
CA GLU A 218 21.87 16.58 -20.34
C GLU A 218 21.04 15.62 -21.22
N VAL A 219 20.26 14.73 -20.60
CA VAL A 219 19.49 13.70 -21.31
C VAL A 219 18.12 14.22 -21.74
N TYR A 220 17.37 14.86 -20.84
CA TYR A 220 15.95 15.17 -21.03
C TYR A 220 15.63 16.66 -21.10
N GLY A 221 16.53 17.55 -20.67
CA GLY A 221 16.24 19.00 -20.60
C GLY A 221 15.86 19.64 -21.95
N ALA A 222 16.38 19.11 -23.06
CA ALA A 222 16.02 19.58 -24.41
C ALA A 222 15.00 18.70 -25.14
N ASN A 223 14.82 17.46 -24.69
CA ASN A 223 13.92 16.48 -25.30
C ASN A 223 13.24 15.68 -24.17
N PRO A 224 12.25 16.29 -23.49
CA PRO A 224 11.46 15.58 -22.50
C PRO A 224 10.66 14.44 -23.15
N LEU A 225 10.19 13.51 -22.33
CA LEU A 225 9.36 12.37 -22.76
C LEU A 225 7.87 12.74 -22.91
N GLY A 226 7.42 13.86 -22.35
CA GLY A 226 6.05 14.36 -22.43
C GLY A 226 5.73 15.19 -23.67
#